data_AF-A0A661LE13-F1
#
_entry.id   AF-A0A661LE13-F1
#
_cell.length_a   1.000
_cell.length_b   1.000
_cell.length_c   1.000
_cell.angle_alpha   90.00
_cell.angle_beta   90.00
_cell.angle_gamma   90.00
#
_symmetry.space_group_name_H-M   'P 1'
#
loop_
_entity.id
_entity.type
_entity.pdbx_description
1 polymer ?
#
loop_
_entity_poly.entity_id
_entity_poly.type
_entity_poly.pdbx_seq_one_letter_code
_entity_poly.pdbx_strand_id
1 'polypeptide(L)'
;KDPGADLGPMFRQVVGTIFHMMIKFYPFWSKVKWSKPTSIFGFGLGETEMPPPVKVNKEILFTKFQNGFNRCVNIWEKILQKETVNKLQEIKKMNKDQFDFPTNLWINVLIDFTIAYRDKLWMEDELLDSLIPIYLGKTLSYVKKTERMSIRDSEEFIEEECIQFEATKKLLLKRWESKPN
;
A
#
# COMPACT_ATOMS: atom_id res chain seq x y z
N LYS A 1 7.51 -15.76 17.07
CA LYS A 1 6.74 -15.98 15.83
C LYS A 1 7.38 -15.13 14.75
N ASP A 2 7.75 -15.71 13.60
CA ASP A 2 8.26 -14.95 12.45
C ASP A 2 7.06 -14.24 11.78
N PRO A 3 6.90 -12.91 11.92
CA PRO A 3 5.75 -12.19 11.38
C PRO A 3 5.65 -12.31 9.85
N GLY A 4 6.74 -12.68 9.18
CA GLY A 4 6.83 -12.79 7.73
C GLY A 4 6.27 -14.09 7.14
N ALA A 5 6.00 -15.12 7.96
CA ALA A 5 5.47 -16.42 7.51
C ALA A 5 3.93 -16.45 7.50
N ASP A 6 3.28 -15.79 8.47
CA ASP A 6 1.81 -15.68 8.58
C ASP A 6 1.24 -14.46 7.84
N LEU A 7 2.09 -13.70 7.13
CA LEU A 7 1.70 -12.45 6.49
C LEU A 7 0.62 -12.66 5.43
N GLY A 8 0.66 -13.76 4.67
CA GLY A 8 -0.28 -14.00 3.56
C GLY A 8 -1.76 -13.98 3.99
N PRO A 9 -2.20 -14.94 4.83
CA PRO A 9 -3.59 -14.99 5.27
C PRO A 9 -4.07 -13.73 5.99
N MET A 10 -3.22 -13.15 6.87
CA MET A 10 -3.55 -11.93 7.60
C MET A 10 -3.69 -10.72 6.65
N PHE A 11 -2.77 -10.57 5.69
CA PHE A 11 -2.79 -9.51 4.71
C PHE A 11 -4.05 -9.58 3.84
N ARG A 12 -4.40 -10.78 3.35
CA ARG A 12 -5.65 -10.99 2.60
C ARG A 12 -6.87 -10.55 3.40
N GLN A 13 -6.98 -10.97 4.66
CA GLN A 13 -8.11 -10.61 5.50
C GLN A 13 -8.22 -9.09 5.69
N VAL A 14 -7.12 -8.42 6.02
CA VAL A 14 -7.12 -6.97 6.27
C VAL A 14 -7.42 -6.18 5.00
N VAL A 15 -6.67 -6.42 3.92
CA VAL A 15 -6.81 -5.65 2.68
C VAL A 15 -8.13 -5.97 1.98
N GLY A 16 -8.53 -7.25 1.96
CA GLY A 16 -9.84 -7.67 1.46
C GLY A 16 -10.98 -6.99 2.22
N THR A 17 -10.90 -6.91 3.55
CA THR A 17 -11.89 -6.17 4.35
C THR A 17 -11.94 -4.70 3.98
N ILE A 18 -10.78 -4.04 3.81
CA ILE A 18 -10.72 -2.62 3.40
C ILE A 18 -11.40 -2.43 2.03
N PHE A 19 -11.05 -3.22 1.03
CA PHE A 19 -11.65 -3.11 -0.30
C PHE A 19 -13.14 -3.43 -0.29
N HIS A 20 -13.56 -4.45 0.46
CA HIS A 20 -14.97 -4.77 0.65
C HIS A 20 -15.75 -3.61 1.29
N MET A 21 -15.18 -2.97 2.32
CA MET A 21 -15.78 -1.80 2.96
C MET A 21 -15.84 -0.60 2.01
N MET A 22 -14.82 -0.39 1.17
CA MET A 22 -14.86 0.65 0.13
C MET A 22 -16.01 0.41 -0.84
N ILE A 23 -16.29 -0.84 -1.24
CA ILE A 23 -17.45 -1.12 -2.08
C ILE A 23 -18.75 -0.84 -1.34
N LYS A 24 -18.91 -1.43 -0.16
CA LYS A 24 -20.13 -1.37 0.63
C LYS A 24 -20.53 0.06 1.01
N PHE A 25 -19.54 0.89 1.35
CA PHE A 25 -19.77 2.25 1.86
C PHE A 25 -19.51 3.35 0.82
N TYR A 26 -19.40 3.02 -0.47
CA TYR A 26 -19.24 4.01 -1.54
C TYR A 26 -20.23 5.18 -1.48
N PRO A 27 -21.55 5.00 -1.23
CA PRO A 27 -22.49 6.12 -1.12
C PRO A 27 -22.17 7.13 -0.01
N PHE A 28 -21.36 6.73 0.98
CA PHE A 28 -20.95 7.55 2.11
C PHE A 28 -19.57 8.18 1.89
N TRP A 29 -18.53 7.35 1.68
CA TRP A 29 -17.16 7.87 1.60
C TRP A 29 -16.92 8.72 0.35
N SER A 30 -17.70 8.53 -0.72
CA SER A 30 -17.57 9.33 -1.96
C SER A 30 -17.91 10.80 -1.74
N LYS A 31 -18.76 11.10 -0.75
CA LYS A 31 -19.16 12.45 -0.38
C LYS A 31 -18.17 13.12 0.59
N VAL A 32 -17.26 12.34 1.18
CA VAL A 32 -16.23 12.83 2.10
C VAL A 32 -15.11 13.47 1.29
N LYS A 33 -14.85 14.75 1.54
CA LYS A 33 -13.84 15.55 0.81
C LYS A 33 -12.51 15.69 1.55
N TRP A 34 -12.53 15.61 2.88
CA TRP A 34 -11.38 15.87 3.74
C TRP A 34 -11.43 14.94 4.94
N SER A 35 -10.28 14.52 5.45
CA SER A 35 -10.19 13.97 6.79
C SER A 35 -10.42 15.08 7.83
N LYS A 36 -10.78 14.68 9.05
CA LYS A 36 -10.81 15.59 10.19
C LYS A 36 -9.92 15.00 11.26
N PRO A 37 -9.05 15.82 11.89
CA PRO A 37 -8.36 15.40 13.10
C PRO A 37 -9.40 14.92 14.10
N THR A 38 -9.22 13.70 14.60
CA THR A 38 -10.08 13.19 15.66
C THR A 38 -9.49 13.62 17.00
N SER A 39 -10.35 13.92 17.97
CA SER A 39 -9.91 14.15 19.35
C SER A 39 -9.49 12.80 19.94
N ILE A 40 -8.26 12.37 19.68
CA ILE A 40 -7.73 11.14 20.26
C ILE A 40 -7.28 11.49 21.68
N PHE A 41 -8.07 11.11 22.67
CA PHE A 41 -7.69 11.21 24.08
C PHE A 41 -6.58 10.17 24.34
N GLY A 42 -5.37 10.60 24.72
CA GLY A 42 -4.26 9.71 25.11
C GLY A 42 -3.11 9.55 24.10
N PHE A 43 -3.29 9.87 22.82
CA PHE A 43 -2.17 9.95 21.87
C PHE A 43 -1.48 11.31 22.02
N GLY A 44 -0.32 11.32 22.69
CA GLY A 44 0.44 12.54 22.99
C GLY A 44 0.45 13.00 24.45
N LEU A 45 -0.17 12.25 25.38
CA LEU A 45 -0.20 12.57 26.82
C LEU A 45 0.82 11.79 27.67
N GLY A 46 2.00 11.49 27.11
CA GLY A 46 3.17 11.10 27.91
C GLY A 46 3.42 9.61 28.13
N GLU A 47 2.57 8.70 27.66
CA GLU A 47 2.90 7.28 27.56
C GLU A 47 3.35 6.94 26.14
N THR A 48 4.64 7.15 25.87
CA THR A 48 5.30 6.60 24.68
C THR A 48 5.56 5.12 24.95
N GLU A 49 4.54 4.26 24.81
CA GLU A 49 4.82 2.83 24.61
C GLU A 49 5.62 2.72 23.30
N MET A 50 6.95 2.60 23.43
CA MET A 50 7.78 2.37 22.27
C MET A 50 7.41 1.01 21.71
N PRO A 51 6.96 0.91 20.45
CA PRO A 51 6.71 -0.38 19.85
C PRO A 51 8.01 -1.20 19.91
N PRO A 52 7.92 -2.51 20.18
CA PRO A 52 9.11 -3.35 20.29
C PRO A 52 9.92 -3.26 18.98
N PRO A 53 11.27 -3.24 19.07
CA PRO A 53 12.11 -3.07 17.89
C PRO A 53 11.89 -4.22 16.91
N VAL A 54 11.30 -3.90 15.76
CA VAL A 54 11.10 -4.86 14.68
C VAL A 54 12.40 -4.92 13.87
N LYS A 55 13.19 -5.98 14.04
CA LYS A 55 14.34 -6.25 13.17
C LYS A 55 13.85 -6.69 11.79
N VAL A 56 13.65 -5.72 10.90
CA VAL A 56 13.31 -5.97 9.51
C VAL A 56 14.58 -6.31 8.73
N ASN A 57 14.62 -7.48 8.10
CA ASN A 57 15.70 -7.85 7.22
C ASN A 57 15.46 -7.27 5.81
N LYS A 58 16.19 -6.20 5.47
CA LYS A 58 16.06 -5.47 4.20
C LYS A 58 16.35 -6.36 2.98
N GLU A 59 17.31 -7.27 3.09
CA GLU A 59 17.67 -8.24 2.05
C GLU A 59 16.50 -9.18 1.76
N ILE A 60 15.88 -9.74 2.80
CA ILE A 60 14.72 -10.63 2.65
C ILE A 60 13.55 -9.88 1.98
N LEU A 61 13.29 -8.63 2.37
CA LEU A 61 12.25 -7.82 1.73
C LEU A 61 12.54 -7.59 0.25
N PHE A 62 13.76 -7.20 -0.09
CA PHE A 62 14.16 -6.96 -1.48
C PHE A 62 14.06 -8.23 -2.33
N THR A 63 14.56 -9.36 -1.83
CA THR A 63 14.47 -10.65 -2.53
C THR A 63 13.02 -11.10 -2.71
N LYS A 64 12.17 -10.97 -1.68
CA LYS A 64 10.73 -11.32 -1.79
C LYS A 64 10.00 -10.43 -2.79
N PHE A 65 10.30 -9.12 -2.82
CA PHE A 65 9.77 -8.20 -3.83
C PHE A 65 10.19 -8.63 -5.25
N GLN A 66 11.49 -8.88 -5.48
CA GLN A 66 12.02 -9.30 -6.78
C GLN A 66 11.41 -10.62 -7.29
N ASN A 67 11.33 -11.62 -6.40
CA ASN A 67 10.76 -12.93 -6.72
C ASN A 67 9.26 -12.84 -6.99
N GLY A 68 8.53 -12.10 -6.15
CA GLY A 68 7.10 -11.91 -6.31
C GLY A 68 6.73 -11.14 -7.57
N PHE A 69 7.59 -10.22 -8.03
CA PHE A 69 7.40 -9.53 -9.30
C PHE A 69 7.31 -10.50 -10.47
N ASN A 70 8.25 -11.45 -10.58
CA ASN A 70 8.25 -12.42 -11.68
C ASN A 70 7.00 -13.32 -11.68
N ARG A 71 6.47 -13.60 -10.49
CA ARG A 71 5.28 -14.44 -10.32
C ARG A 71 3.98 -13.72 -10.65
N CYS A 72 3.91 -12.42 -10.39
CA CYS A 72 2.65 -11.67 -10.39
C CYS A 72 2.51 -10.65 -11.54
N VAL A 73 3.58 -10.44 -12.34
CA VAL A 73 3.57 -9.46 -13.44
C VAL A 73 2.44 -9.68 -14.44
N ASN A 74 2.10 -10.93 -14.74
CA ASN A 74 1.00 -11.30 -15.62
C ASN A 74 -0.36 -10.83 -15.09
N ILE A 75 -0.59 -10.92 -13.78
CA ILE A 75 -1.80 -10.42 -13.13
C ILE A 75 -1.80 -8.88 -13.24
N TRP A 76 -0.68 -8.25 -12.88
CA TRP A 76 -0.54 -6.79 -12.87
C TRP A 76 -0.76 -6.15 -14.25
N GLU A 77 -0.30 -6.78 -15.32
CA GLU A 77 -0.55 -6.34 -16.70
C GLU A 77 -2.03 -6.38 -17.10
N LYS A 78 -2.86 -7.17 -16.41
CA LYS A 78 -4.31 -7.25 -16.64
C LYS A 78 -5.11 -6.29 -15.79
N ILE A 79 -4.66 -5.99 -14.57
CA ILE A 79 -5.45 -5.24 -13.59
C ILE A 79 -4.99 -3.79 -13.39
N LEU A 80 -3.71 -3.47 -13.63
CA LEU A 80 -3.15 -2.15 -13.38
C LEU A 80 -3.15 -1.30 -14.65
N GLN A 81 -3.12 0.02 -14.49
CA GLN A 81 -2.86 0.90 -15.64
C GLN A 81 -1.44 0.69 -16.18
N LYS A 82 -1.27 0.89 -17.49
CA LYS A 82 0.02 0.73 -18.18
C LYS A 82 1.12 1.58 -17.55
N GLU A 83 0.81 2.81 -17.16
CA GLU A 83 1.76 3.70 -16.48
C GLU A 83 2.18 3.16 -15.11
N THR A 84 1.26 2.54 -14.36
CA THR A 84 1.56 1.89 -13.07
C THR A 84 2.51 0.71 -13.27
N VAL A 85 2.23 -0.16 -14.25
CA VAL A 85 3.07 -1.32 -14.58
C VAL A 85 4.48 -0.87 -15.00
N ASN A 86 4.59 0.12 -15.88
CA ASN A 86 5.88 0.64 -16.34
C ASN A 86 6.73 1.15 -15.17
N LYS A 87 6.14 1.94 -14.25
CA LYS A 87 6.84 2.42 -13.05
C LYS A 87 7.24 1.28 -12.11
N LEU A 88 6.39 0.26 -11.96
CA LEU A 88 6.75 -0.95 -11.21
C LEU A 88 7.97 -1.65 -11.83
N GLN A 89 8.02 -1.75 -13.17
CA GLN A 89 9.17 -2.32 -13.86
C GLN A 89 10.44 -1.48 -13.69
N GLU A 90 10.34 -0.15 -13.65
CA GLU A 90 11.47 0.74 -13.37
C GLU A 90 12.05 0.49 -11.98
N ILE A 91 11.22 0.48 -10.92
CA ILE A 91 11.70 0.23 -9.55
C ILE A 91 12.27 -1.19 -9.39
N LYS A 92 11.77 -2.18 -10.14
CA LYS A 92 12.32 -3.54 -10.15
C LYS A 92 13.77 -3.56 -10.64
N LYS A 93 14.14 -2.68 -11.57
CA LYS A 93 15.49 -2.60 -12.14
C LYS A 93 16.48 -1.87 -11.21
N MET A 94 16.01 -1.19 -10.17
CA MET A 94 16.88 -0.54 -9.20
C MET A 94 17.66 -1.57 -8.38
N ASN A 95 18.92 -1.26 -8.08
CA ASN A 95 19.65 -2.02 -7.08
C ASN A 95 19.10 -1.72 -5.67
N LYS A 96 19.39 -2.61 -4.72
CA LYS A 96 18.88 -2.54 -3.34
C LYS A 96 19.22 -1.20 -2.67
N ASP A 97 20.41 -0.65 -2.89
CA ASP A 97 20.90 0.54 -2.21
C ASP A 97 20.21 1.82 -2.70
N GLN A 98 19.88 1.88 -3.99
CA GLN A 98 19.12 2.97 -4.61
C GLN A 98 17.61 2.72 -4.66
N PHE A 99 17.15 1.54 -4.22
CA PHE A 99 15.74 1.18 -4.24
C PHE A 99 14.90 2.21 -3.51
N ASP A 100 13.93 2.78 -4.23
CA ASP A 100 12.93 3.71 -3.73
C ASP A 100 11.56 3.32 -4.28
N PHE A 101 10.53 3.42 -3.44
CA PHE A 101 9.14 3.23 -3.84
C PHE A 101 8.39 4.56 -3.66
N PRO A 102 8.14 5.30 -4.76
CA PRO A 102 7.48 6.60 -4.68
C PRO A 102 6.05 6.49 -4.13
N THR A 103 5.66 7.42 -3.26
CA THR A 103 4.31 7.47 -2.67
C THR A 103 3.22 7.53 -3.73
N ASN A 104 3.40 8.35 -4.77
CA ASN A 104 2.46 8.43 -5.90
C ASN A 104 2.29 7.10 -6.65
N LEU A 105 3.35 6.28 -6.76
CA LEU A 105 3.23 4.94 -7.34
C LEU A 105 2.39 4.04 -6.44
N TRP A 106 2.60 4.12 -5.13
CA TRP A 106 1.86 3.32 -4.15
C TRP A 106 0.37 3.65 -4.16
N ILE A 107 0.03 4.94 -4.21
CA ILE A 107 -1.36 5.40 -4.36
C ILE A 107 -2.00 4.82 -5.61
N ASN A 108 -1.34 4.93 -6.77
CA ASN A 108 -1.89 4.44 -8.04
C ASN A 108 -2.09 2.92 -8.03
N VAL A 109 -1.15 2.17 -7.46
CA VAL A 109 -1.30 0.72 -7.25
C VAL A 109 -2.56 0.45 -6.43
N LEU A 110 -2.74 1.08 -5.27
CA LEU A 110 -3.91 0.80 -4.43
C LEU A 110 -5.23 1.19 -5.10
N ILE A 111 -5.26 2.29 -5.86
CA ILE A 111 -6.43 2.66 -6.67
C ILE A 111 -6.72 1.55 -7.70
N ASP A 112 -5.72 1.14 -8.48
CA ASP A 112 -5.85 0.06 -9.47
C ASP A 112 -6.39 -1.24 -8.85
N PHE A 113 -5.79 -1.68 -7.74
CA PHE A 113 -6.20 -2.88 -7.03
C PHE A 113 -7.64 -2.79 -6.50
N THR A 114 -8.04 -1.64 -5.95
CA THR A 114 -9.40 -1.50 -5.42
C THR A 114 -10.44 -1.55 -6.55
N ILE A 115 -10.16 -0.93 -7.71
CA ILE A 115 -11.02 -1.02 -8.89
C ILE A 115 -11.09 -2.46 -9.40
N ALA A 116 -9.94 -3.13 -9.53
CA ALA A 116 -9.87 -4.52 -9.96
C ALA A 116 -10.62 -5.48 -9.03
N TYR A 117 -10.53 -5.26 -7.72
CA TYR A 117 -11.26 -6.02 -6.70
C TYR A 117 -12.78 -5.81 -6.83
N ARG A 118 -13.23 -4.56 -6.97
CA ARG A 118 -14.64 -4.21 -7.16
C ARG A 118 -15.23 -4.84 -8.42
N ASP A 119 -14.50 -4.72 -9.53
CA ASP A 119 -14.96 -5.19 -10.84
C ASP A 119 -14.71 -6.69 -11.03
N LYS A 120 -14.13 -7.36 -10.03
CA LYS A 120 -13.82 -8.79 -10.02
C LYS A 120 -13.00 -9.22 -11.25
N LEU A 121 -12.00 -8.41 -11.60
CA LEU A 121 -11.15 -8.64 -12.77
C LEU A 121 -10.24 -9.88 -12.66
N TRP A 122 -10.10 -10.41 -11.43
CA TRP A 122 -9.30 -11.59 -11.13
C TRP A 122 -9.89 -12.35 -9.95
N MET A 123 -9.41 -13.59 -9.71
CA MET A 123 -9.77 -14.34 -8.51
C MET A 123 -9.28 -13.60 -7.26
N GLU A 124 -10.18 -13.42 -6.29
CA GLU A 124 -9.98 -12.52 -5.15
C GLU A 124 -8.71 -12.83 -4.34
N ASP A 125 -8.49 -14.10 -3.97
CA ASP A 125 -7.32 -14.50 -3.19
C ASP A 125 -6.02 -14.27 -3.96
N GLU A 126 -5.98 -14.60 -5.26
CA GLU A 126 -4.81 -14.37 -6.11
C GLU A 126 -4.55 -12.88 -6.33
N LEU A 127 -5.62 -12.08 -6.47
CA LEU A 127 -5.51 -10.63 -6.56
C LEU A 127 -4.85 -10.08 -5.30
N LEU A 128 -5.38 -10.39 -4.12
CA LEU A 128 -4.85 -9.91 -2.84
C LEU A 128 -3.41 -10.41 -2.58
N ASP A 129 -3.13 -11.68 -2.90
CA ASP A 129 -1.78 -12.24 -2.77
C ASP A 129 -0.78 -11.57 -3.73
N SER A 130 -1.23 -11.12 -4.90
CA SER A 130 -0.39 -10.42 -5.86
C SER A 130 0.01 -9.01 -5.41
N LEU A 131 -0.67 -8.43 -4.41
CA LEU A 131 -0.29 -7.14 -3.82
C LEU A 131 0.85 -7.29 -2.81
N ILE A 132 1.02 -8.47 -2.20
CA ILE A 132 2.02 -8.71 -1.14
C ILE A 132 3.43 -8.34 -1.58
N PRO A 133 3.94 -8.77 -2.76
CA PRO A 133 5.29 -8.38 -3.19
C PRO A 133 5.47 -6.86 -3.28
N ILE A 134 4.47 -6.15 -3.81
CA ILE A 134 4.50 -4.68 -3.92
C ILE A 134 4.53 -4.04 -2.53
N TYR A 135 3.70 -4.53 -1.60
CA TYR A 135 3.70 -4.10 -0.21
C TYR A 135 5.07 -4.30 0.47
N LEU A 136 5.75 -5.42 0.22
CA LEU A 136 7.10 -5.67 0.74
C LEU A 136 8.12 -4.67 0.16
N GLY A 137 7.98 -4.32 -1.13
CA GLY A 137 8.75 -3.25 -1.76
C GLY A 137 8.50 -1.89 -1.09
N LYS A 138 7.24 -1.49 -0.90
CA LYS A 138 6.89 -0.25 -0.17
C LYS A 138 7.45 -0.25 1.24
N THR A 139 7.39 -1.38 1.94
CA THR A 139 7.93 -1.54 3.30
C THR A 139 9.45 -1.38 3.31
N LEU A 140 10.16 -1.98 2.36
CA LEU A 140 11.62 -1.79 2.21
C LEU A 140 11.96 -0.32 2.00
N SER A 141 11.22 0.37 1.12
CA SER A 141 11.44 1.80 0.87
C SER A 141 11.18 2.64 2.13
N TYR A 142 10.15 2.31 2.91
CA TYR A 142 9.84 2.99 4.17
C TYR A 142 10.97 2.79 5.19
N VAL A 143 11.36 1.54 5.45
CA VAL A 143 12.45 1.21 6.40
C VAL A 143 13.76 1.90 6.04
N LYS A 144 14.06 2.07 4.74
CA LYS A 144 15.24 2.82 4.30
C LYS A 144 15.13 4.32 4.56
N LYS A 145 13.96 4.92 4.33
CA LYS A 145 13.73 6.36 4.55
C LYS A 145 13.75 6.72 6.02
N THR A 146 13.23 5.85 6.88
CA THR A 146 13.07 6.11 8.32
C THR A 146 14.22 5.58 9.19
N GLU A 147 15.25 4.96 8.60
CA GLU A 147 16.35 4.33 9.35
C GLU A 147 17.05 5.26 10.35
N ARG A 148 17.11 6.56 10.04
CA ARG A 148 17.74 7.59 10.89
C ARG A 148 16.74 8.61 11.44
N MET A 149 15.45 8.37 11.24
CA MET A 149 14.37 9.24 11.72
C MET A 149 14.04 8.90 13.18
N SER A 150 13.63 9.89 13.95
CA SER A 150 12.99 9.62 15.22
C SER A 150 11.61 8.98 15.01
N ILE A 151 10.98 8.47 16.08
CA ILE A 151 9.59 7.97 16.01
C ILE A 151 8.67 9.08 15.51
N ARG A 152 8.81 10.29 16.06
CA ARG A 152 8.02 11.46 15.67
C ARG A 152 8.21 11.80 14.20
N ASP A 153 9.45 11.86 13.71
CA ASP A 153 9.70 12.18 12.29
C ASP A 153 9.13 11.09 11.37
N SER A 154 9.13 9.83 11.83
CA SER A 154 8.54 8.71 11.08
C SER A 154 7.01 8.77 11.03
N GLU A 155 6.36 9.29 12.09
CA GLU A 155 4.92 9.57 12.10
C GLU A 155 4.57 10.74 11.20
N GLU A 156 5.34 11.84 11.28
CA GLU A 156 5.18 13.01 10.39
C GLU A 156 5.36 12.59 8.92
N PHE A 157 6.33 11.72 8.61
CA PHE A 157 6.50 11.15 7.27
C PHE A 157 5.28 10.37 6.78
N ILE A 158 4.63 9.58 7.65
CA ILE A 158 3.40 8.85 7.29
C ILE A 158 2.25 9.83 7.05
N GLU A 159 2.13 10.86 7.88
CA GLU A 159 1.10 11.89 7.72
C GLU A 159 1.24 12.64 6.38
N GLU A 160 2.47 12.95 5.96
CA GLU A 160 2.74 13.51 4.63
C GLU A 160 2.31 12.59 3.48
N GLU A 161 2.49 11.26 3.63
CA GLU A 161 1.96 10.30 2.66
C GLU A 161 0.41 10.31 2.68
N CYS A 162 -0.22 10.38 3.85
CA CYS A 162 -1.68 10.47 3.99
C CYS A 162 -2.26 11.70 3.30
N ILE A 163 -1.62 12.87 3.42
CA ILE A 163 -2.02 14.10 2.70
C ILE A 163 -1.98 13.88 1.19
N GLN A 164 -0.98 13.18 0.67
CA GLN A 164 -0.91 12.83 -0.76
C GLN A 164 -2.05 11.90 -1.17
N PHE A 165 -2.39 10.90 -0.34
CA PHE A 165 -3.57 10.05 -0.58
C PHE A 165 -4.85 10.88 -0.65
N GLU A 166 -5.08 11.81 0.28
CA GLU A 166 -6.25 12.69 0.27
C GLU A 166 -6.33 13.56 -0.99
N ALA A 167 -5.20 14.12 -1.42
CA ALA A 167 -5.14 14.93 -2.64
C ALA A 167 -5.56 14.13 -3.90
N THR A 168 -5.35 12.80 -3.91
CA THR A 168 -5.74 11.92 -5.02
C THR A 168 -7.20 11.46 -4.99
N LYS A 169 -8.01 11.89 -4.00
CA LYS A 169 -9.43 11.51 -3.88
C LYS A 169 -10.24 11.70 -5.16
N LYS A 170 -10.02 12.82 -5.87
CA LYS A 170 -10.70 13.11 -7.15
C LYS A 170 -10.36 12.09 -8.24
N LEU A 171 -9.10 11.66 -8.30
CA LEU A 171 -8.66 10.63 -9.24
C LEU A 171 -9.32 9.28 -8.92
N LEU A 172 -9.33 8.89 -7.64
CA LEU A 172 -10.02 7.68 -7.18
C LEU A 172 -11.49 7.71 -7.59
N LEU A 173 -12.23 8.80 -7.32
CA LEU A 173 -13.64 8.92 -7.69
C LEU A 173 -13.86 8.80 -9.20
N LYS A 174 -13.06 9.53 -9.99
CA LYS A 174 -13.15 9.47 -11.47
C LYS A 174 -13.00 8.05 -11.99
N ARG A 175 -12.05 7.28 -11.43
CA ARG A 175 -11.82 5.88 -11.80
C ARG A 175 -12.85 4.93 -11.21
N TRP A 176 -13.41 5.28 -10.06
CA TRP A 176 -14.51 4.52 -9.48
C TRP A 176 -15.78 4.65 -10.32
N GLU A 177 -16.04 5.80 -10.91
CA GLU A 177 -17.25 6.03 -11.68
C GLU A 177 -17.11 5.62 -13.16
N SER A 178 -15.89 5.38 -13.64
CA SER A 178 -15.68 4.84 -14.98
C SER A 178 -16.19 3.41 -15.08
N LYS A 179 -16.89 3.09 -16.18
CA LYS A 179 -17.32 1.74 -16.49
C LYS A 179 -16.10 0.81 -16.64
N PRO A 180 -16.22 -0.47 -16.24
CA PRO A 180 -15.23 -1.46 -16.62
C PRO A 180 -15.17 -1.53 -18.14
N ASN A 181 -13.95 -1.52 -18.70
CA ASN A 181 -13.72 -1.80 -20.12
C ASN A 181 -13.97 -3.28 -20.42
#